data_AF-F3ZH98-F1
#
_entry.id   AF-F3ZH98-F1
#
_cell.length_a   1.000
_cell.length_b   1.000
_cell.length_c   1.000
_cell.angle_alpha   90.00
_cell.angle_beta   90.00
_cell.angle_gamma   90.00
#
_symmetry.space_group_name_H-M   'P 1'
#
loop_
_entity.id
_entity.type
_entity.pdbx_description
1 polymer ?
#
loop_
_entity_poly.entity_id
_entity_poly.type
_entity_poly.pdbx_seq_one_letter_code
_entity_poly.pdbx_strand_id
1 'polypeptide(L)'
;MPAAARTRTPGAPRASRTRSRGAGRPLAAGAALLAAAFCGLATAPQAGAATAPAPVAAAAPGEAPPDSFWGDTSAFPAPNNVVTVAVLNRTNGQYPDSEVYWSFNGETHSIAEQPYVDMPANSAGRMYFYLGSPDSKYQDFIEFTVGDNVFNGNTTRVDAFGLKLAMRLHAEDGYDVQVGEDYDTFQQSREQTFQEFKDEVPTEFKGLADDATRIPAPGSSPDFREGGKYADYFTAYAQSQGVNAPTSDITGCAGVLANDPGKCSALNRHVAQLPEDQWSTPDLYYKDSPANYYAKFWHDHGINHLAYGFPYDDFAGQSSFVSHQDPQWLAVAVGW
;
A
#
# COMPACT_ATOMS: atom_id res chain seq x y z
N MET A 1 53.91 -10.06 -38.78
CA MET A 1 53.55 -9.66 -40.16
C MET A 1 52.21 -10.31 -40.51
N PRO A 2 51.29 -9.65 -41.25
CA PRO A 2 50.79 -8.30 -40.99
C PRO A 2 49.25 -8.15 -41.14
N ALA A 3 48.76 -7.04 -40.55
CA ALA A 3 47.80 -6.04 -41.05
C ALA A 3 46.36 -6.38 -41.50
N ALA A 4 45.43 -5.55 -41.00
CA ALA A 4 44.36 -4.78 -41.71
C ALA A 4 43.16 -4.60 -40.75
N ALA A 5 42.41 -3.51 -40.67
CA ALA A 5 42.48 -2.17 -41.24
C ALA A 5 41.55 -1.27 -40.40
N ARG A 6 41.89 0.01 -40.26
CA ARG A 6 41.02 1.07 -39.74
C ARG A 6 40.08 1.56 -40.84
N THR A 7 38.84 1.85 -40.50
CA THR A 7 37.96 2.75 -41.26
C THR A 7 37.44 3.87 -40.34
N ARG A 8 37.80 5.11 -40.68
CA ARG A 8 37.09 6.35 -40.32
C ARG A 8 35.92 6.52 -41.30
N THR A 9 34.79 7.14 -40.97
CA THR A 9 34.40 8.59 -41.01
C THR A 9 32.84 8.60 -41.14
N PRO A 10 32.09 9.73 -41.16
CA PRO A 10 32.34 11.11 -40.72
C PRO A 10 31.21 11.68 -39.82
N GLY A 11 31.43 12.87 -39.26
CA GLY A 11 30.45 13.62 -38.46
C GLY A 11 29.53 14.56 -39.25
N ALA A 12 28.59 15.19 -38.53
CA ALA A 12 27.81 16.38 -38.90
C ALA A 12 27.22 17.03 -37.61
N PRO A 13 26.65 18.24 -37.61
CA PRO A 13 27.31 19.43 -37.06
C PRO A 13 26.56 20.12 -35.89
N ARG A 14 27.15 21.23 -35.45
CA ARG A 14 26.90 22.03 -34.24
C ARG A 14 25.87 23.17 -34.45
N ALA A 15 25.03 23.39 -33.43
CA ALA A 15 24.45 24.63 -32.89
C ALA A 15 23.69 25.65 -33.78
N SER A 16 22.52 26.08 -33.29
CA SER A 16 22.13 27.50 -33.28
C SER A 16 21.23 27.83 -32.07
N ARG A 17 21.52 28.99 -31.46
CA ARG A 17 20.74 29.64 -30.40
C ARG A 17 19.63 30.48 -31.02
N THR A 18 18.50 30.62 -30.34
CA THR A 18 17.75 31.88 -30.36
C THR A 18 17.12 32.13 -28.99
N ARG A 19 17.48 33.29 -28.43
CA ARG A 19 16.82 33.93 -27.28
C ARG A 19 15.53 34.59 -27.79
N SER A 20 14.49 34.61 -26.97
CA SER A 20 13.60 35.78 -26.92
C SER A 20 13.40 36.20 -25.46
N ARG A 21 13.55 37.51 -25.24
CA ARG A 21 13.26 38.28 -24.03
C ARG A 21 12.14 39.25 -24.42
N GLY A 22 11.22 39.51 -23.50
CA GLY A 22 10.27 40.63 -23.55
C GLY A 22 9.13 40.35 -22.57
N ALA A 23 9.19 40.75 -21.30
CA ALA A 23 9.12 42.10 -20.72
C ALA A 23 7.70 42.71 -20.76
N GLY A 24 7.19 43.07 -19.57
CA GLY A 24 6.19 44.13 -19.40
C GLY A 24 4.92 43.77 -18.64
N ARG A 25 4.94 43.92 -17.30
CA ARG A 25 3.75 44.41 -16.56
C ARG A 25 3.64 45.92 -16.80
N PRO A 26 2.45 46.51 -16.68
CA PRO A 26 2.23 47.29 -15.47
C PRO A 26 0.83 47.14 -14.86
N LEU A 27 0.79 47.46 -13.56
CA LEU A 27 -0.42 47.72 -12.78
C LEU A 27 -1.14 48.98 -13.28
N ALA A 28 -2.46 48.97 -13.19
CA ALA A 28 -3.26 50.19 -13.12
C ALA A 28 -4.29 50.04 -11.99
N ALA A 29 -4.12 50.85 -10.94
CA ALA A 29 -5.15 51.17 -9.97
C ALA A 29 -6.11 52.18 -10.59
N GLY A 30 -7.41 52.02 -10.37
CA GLY A 30 -8.45 52.92 -10.84
C GLY A 30 -9.63 52.92 -9.87
N ALA A 31 -9.97 54.11 -9.42
CA ALA A 31 -10.81 54.42 -8.28
C ALA A 31 -12.32 54.20 -8.49
N ALA A 32 -13.02 54.22 -7.35
CA ALA A 32 -14.45 54.07 -7.16
C ALA A 32 -15.33 55.03 -7.97
N LEU A 33 -16.52 54.54 -8.35
CA LEU A 33 -17.71 55.34 -8.61
C LEU A 33 -18.89 54.64 -7.95
N LEU A 34 -19.35 55.22 -6.83
CA LEU A 34 -20.65 54.93 -6.25
C LEU A 34 -21.74 55.44 -7.22
N ALA A 35 -22.59 54.54 -7.69
CA ALA A 35 -23.89 54.88 -8.23
C ALA A 35 -24.94 54.10 -7.42
N ALA A 36 -25.60 54.81 -6.50
CA ALA A 36 -26.77 54.32 -5.81
C ALA A 36 -27.95 54.29 -6.79
N ALA A 37 -28.41 53.09 -7.13
CA ALA A 37 -29.71 52.87 -7.75
C ALA A 37 -30.57 52.06 -6.78
N PHE A 38 -31.40 52.78 -6.02
CA PHE A 38 -32.52 52.21 -5.28
C PHE A 38 -33.59 51.78 -6.27
N CYS A 39 -33.84 50.48 -6.39
CA CYS A 39 -35.05 49.97 -7.03
C CYS A 39 -35.45 48.62 -6.43
N GLY A 40 -36.62 48.60 -5.78
CA GLY A 40 -37.50 47.43 -5.64
C GLY A 40 -37.06 46.30 -4.72
N LEU A 41 -37.57 46.31 -3.49
CA LEU A 41 -37.70 45.11 -2.65
C LEU A 41 -38.65 44.12 -3.33
N ALA A 42 -38.11 43.05 -3.91
CA ALA A 42 -38.81 41.80 -4.12
C ALA A 42 -38.09 40.73 -3.31
N THR A 43 -38.72 40.25 -2.25
CA THR A 43 -38.21 39.15 -1.41
C THR A 43 -38.27 37.85 -2.22
N ALA A 44 -37.13 37.42 -2.75
CA ALA A 44 -36.93 36.03 -3.16
C ALA A 44 -36.89 35.15 -1.89
N PRO A 45 -37.44 33.92 -1.91
CA PRO A 45 -37.28 33.01 -0.79
C PRO A 45 -35.79 32.71 -0.62
N GLN A 46 -35.27 32.90 0.60
CA GLN A 46 -33.95 32.37 0.95
C GLN A 46 -34.00 30.85 0.79
N ALA A 47 -33.33 30.33 -0.25
CA ALA A 47 -32.89 28.95 -0.24
C ALA A 47 -32.02 28.79 1.01
N GLY A 48 -32.46 27.93 1.93
CA GLY A 48 -31.68 27.61 3.12
C GLY A 48 -30.29 27.20 2.69
N ALA A 49 -29.27 27.91 3.16
CA ALA A 49 -27.89 27.52 2.96
C ALA A 49 -27.74 26.13 3.58
N ALA A 50 -27.59 25.11 2.74
CA ALA A 50 -27.14 23.81 3.18
C ALA A 50 -25.78 24.03 3.84
N THR A 51 -25.72 23.85 5.15
CA THR A 51 -24.47 23.81 5.89
C THR A 51 -23.61 22.72 5.27
N ALA A 52 -22.51 23.10 4.61
CA ALA A 52 -21.49 22.14 4.22
C ALA A 52 -21.10 21.33 5.47
N PRO A 53 -20.99 19.99 5.36
CA PRO A 53 -20.53 19.20 6.50
C PRO A 53 -19.17 19.74 6.95
N ALA A 54 -18.98 19.85 8.25
CA ALA A 54 -17.69 20.20 8.83
C ALA A 54 -16.62 19.25 8.26
N PRO A 55 -15.40 19.73 7.97
CA PRO A 55 -14.32 18.85 7.55
C PRO A 55 -14.16 17.76 8.63
N VAL A 56 -14.32 16.50 8.21
CA VAL A 56 -13.99 15.35 9.06
C VAL A 56 -12.52 15.53 9.44
N ALA A 57 -12.22 15.47 10.73
CA ALA A 57 -10.82 15.51 11.17
C ALA A 57 -10.05 14.40 10.45
N ALA A 58 -8.84 14.70 9.95
CA ALA A 58 -7.98 13.68 9.38
C ALA A 58 -7.74 12.58 10.43
N ALA A 59 -7.87 11.32 10.02
CA ALA A 59 -7.66 10.17 10.90
C ALA A 59 -6.20 10.15 11.37
N ALA A 60 -5.94 9.62 12.56
CA ALA A 60 -4.56 9.45 13.01
C ALA A 60 -3.92 8.27 12.23
N PRO A 61 -2.62 8.32 11.91
CA PRO A 61 -1.91 7.17 11.35
C PRO A 61 -2.10 5.92 12.23
N GLY A 62 -2.33 4.78 11.60
CA GLY A 62 -2.61 3.50 12.23
C GLY A 62 -4.04 3.29 12.74
N GLU A 63 -4.94 4.30 12.60
CA GLU A 63 -6.33 4.19 13.01
C GLU A 63 -7.15 3.28 12.06
N ALA A 64 -7.93 2.36 12.65
CA ALA A 64 -8.83 1.50 11.90
C ALA A 64 -9.96 2.32 11.23
N PRO A 65 -10.38 1.98 10.00
CA PRO A 65 -11.54 2.59 9.38
C PRO A 65 -12.81 2.49 10.24
N PRO A 66 -13.65 3.55 10.28
CA PRO A 66 -14.90 3.55 11.04
C PRO A 66 -15.91 2.55 10.43
N ASP A 67 -16.94 2.15 11.19
CA ASP A 67 -17.96 1.21 10.67
C ASP A 67 -18.62 1.66 9.36
N SER A 68 -18.83 2.97 9.18
CA SER A 68 -19.37 3.51 7.93
C SER A 68 -18.48 3.24 6.71
N PHE A 69 -17.17 3.06 6.92
CA PHE A 69 -16.26 2.62 5.87
C PHE A 69 -16.55 1.20 5.43
N TRP A 70 -17.15 0.32 6.24
CA TRP A 70 -17.43 -1.06 5.82
C TRP A 70 -18.82 -1.20 5.16
N GLY A 71 -19.66 -0.17 5.26
CA GLY A 71 -21.02 -0.16 4.71
C GLY A 71 -21.99 -0.91 5.63
N ASP A 72 -23.13 -1.35 5.08
CA ASP A 72 -24.10 -2.14 5.82
C ASP A 72 -23.68 -3.63 5.84
N THR A 73 -22.87 -3.99 6.83
CA THR A 73 -22.40 -5.37 7.01
C THR A 73 -23.53 -6.33 7.39
N SER A 74 -24.66 -5.82 7.90
CA SER A 74 -25.83 -6.66 8.22
C SER A 74 -26.55 -7.20 6.98
N ALA A 75 -26.28 -6.61 5.82
CA ALA A 75 -26.81 -7.04 4.54
C ALA A 75 -25.96 -8.14 3.85
N PHE A 76 -24.79 -8.49 4.41
CA PHE A 76 -23.96 -9.55 3.85
C PHE A 76 -24.66 -10.91 3.97
N PRO A 77 -24.66 -11.75 2.92
CA PRO A 77 -25.32 -13.04 2.99
C PRO A 77 -24.59 -13.98 3.94
N ALA A 78 -25.36 -14.79 4.68
CA ALA A 78 -24.79 -15.88 5.47
C ALA A 78 -24.09 -16.88 4.53
N PRO A 79 -22.92 -17.43 4.93
CA PRO A 79 -22.21 -18.41 4.12
C PRO A 79 -23.03 -19.70 3.99
N ASN A 80 -23.03 -20.31 2.81
CA ASN A 80 -23.46 -21.71 2.64
C ASN A 80 -22.27 -22.66 2.71
N ASN A 81 -21.06 -22.15 2.49
CA ASN A 81 -19.80 -22.84 2.71
C ASN A 81 -19.21 -22.43 4.07
N VAL A 82 -17.98 -21.90 4.11
CA VAL A 82 -17.27 -21.58 5.36
C VAL A 82 -17.34 -20.10 5.69
N VAL A 83 -17.10 -19.21 4.72
CA VAL A 83 -17.11 -17.75 4.95
C VAL A 83 -17.60 -17.00 3.72
N THR A 84 -18.41 -15.97 3.90
CA THR A 84 -18.76 -15.06 2.81
C THR A 84 -17.68 -13.99 2.67
N VAL A 85 -16.99 -13.93 1.53
CA VAL A 85 -16.10 -12.80 1.21
C VAL A 85 -16.90 -11.70 0.52
N ALA A 86 -16.96 -10.52 1.11
CA ALA A 86 -17.56 -9.32 0.52
C ALA A 86 -16.47 -8.39 -0.01
N VAL A 87 -16.48 -8.09 -1.31
CA VAL A 87 -15.50 -7.17 -1.91
C VAL A 87 -16.11 -5.78 -2.02
N LEU A 88 -15.46 -4.79 -1.42
CA LEU A 88 -16.00 -3.44 -1.25
C LEU A 88 -15.19 -2.41 -2.05
N ASN A 89 -15.88 -1.61 -2.86
CA ASN A 89 -15.27 -0.49 -3.57
C ASN A 89 -14.94 0.66 -2.61
N ARG A 90 -13.66 0.91 -2.38
CA ARG A 90 -13.15 2.06 -1.60
C ARG A 90 -12.18 2.90 -2.40
N THR A 91 -12.39 2.96 -3.72
CA THR A 91 -11.56 3.71 -4.66
C THR A 91 -11.84 5.23 -4.66
N ASN A 92 -12.56 5.74 -3.66
CA ASN A 92 -12.96 7.15 -3.56
C ASN A 92 -13.67 7.70 -4.81
N GLY A 93 -14.46 6.85 -5.46
CA GLY A 93 -15.19 7.20 -6.68
C GLY A 93 -14.34 7.21 -7.95
N GLN A 94 -13.06 6.82 -7.87
CA GLN A 94 -12.20 6.72 -9.05
C GLN A 94 -12.67 5.65 -10.03
N TYR A 95 -13.17 4.52 -9.52
CA TYR A 95 -13.67 3.42 -10.32
C TYR A 95 -15.11 3.08 -9.92
N PRO A 96 -16.04 2.89 -10.87
CA PRO A 96 -17.33 2.29 -10.57
C PRO A 96 -17.17 0.80 -10.24
N ASP A 97 -18.17 0.21 -9.59
CA ASP A 97 -18.21 -1.22 -9.24
C ASP A 97 -18.03 -2.16 -10.45
N SER A 98 -18.40 -1.72 -11.65
CA SER A 98 -18.18 -2.47 -12.89
C SER A 98 -16.72 -2.55 -13.34
N GLU A 99 -15.83 -1.76 -12.71
CA GLU A 99 -14.40 -1.67 -13.00
C GLU A 99 -13.51 -2.04 -11.80
N VAL A 100 -14.11 -2.56 -10.72
CA VAL A 100 -13.38 -3.19 -9.61
C VAL A 100 -13.61 -4.69 -9.73
N TYR A 101 -12.53 -5.44 -9.92
CA TYR A 101 -12.58 -6.87 -10.17
C TYR A 101 -11.93 -7.65 -9.05
N TRP A 102 -12.40 -8.87 -8.85
CA TRP A 102 -11.67 -9.90 -8.13
C TRP A 102 -11.43 -11.12 -9.03
N SER A 103 -10.35 -11.86 -8.75
CA SER A 103 -10.02 -13.14 -9.39
C SER A 103 -9.63 -14.17 -8.34
N PHE A 104 -10.28 -15.34 -8.40
CA PHE A 104 -10.00 -16.46 -7.51
C PHE A 104 -10.40 -17.76 -8.18
N ASN A 105 -9.60 -18.83 -7.99
CA ASN A 105 -9.87 -20.17 -8.55
C ASN A 105 -10.19 -20.21 -10.07
N GLY A 106 -9.58 -19.30 -10.85
CA GLY A 106 -9.77 -19.24 -12.30
C GLY A 106 -11.04 -18.50 -12.75
N GLU A 107 -11.82 -17.97 -11.81
CA GLU A 107 -12.95 -17.09 -12.08
C GLU A 107 -12.52 -15.63 -11.93
N THR A 108 -13.18 -14.71 -12.63
CA THR A 108 -12.92 -13.27 -12.54
C THR A 108 -14.18 -12.51 -12.83
N HIS A 109 -14.61 -11.69 -11.87
CA HIS A 109 -15.86 -10.94 -11.95
C HIS A 109 -15.64 -9.51 -11.47
N SER A 110 -16.42 -8.58 -12.02
CA SER A 110 -16.56 -7.25 -11.41
C SER A 110 -17.44 -7.34 -10.18
N ILE A 111 -17.27 -6.45 -9.21
CA ILE A 111 -18.14 -6.44 -8.02
C ILE A 111 -19.56 -5.95 -8.33
N ALA A 112 -19.78 -5.25 -9.46
CA ALA A 112 -21.13 -4.95 -9.94
C ALA A 112 -21.88 -6.23 -10.37
N GLU A 113 -21.17 -7.24 -10.84
CA GLU A 113 -21.72 -8.53 -11.24
C GLU A 113 -21.83 -9.47 -10.03
N GLN A 114 -20.76 -9.58 -9.25
CA GLN A 114 -20.67 -10.51 -8.12
C GLN A 114 -19.86 -9.88 -6.98
N PRO A 115 -20.52 -9.17 -6.04
CA PRO A 115 -19.84 -8.52 -4.91
C PRO A 115 -19.51 -9.48 -3.76
N TYR A 116 -20.11 -10.68 -3.75
CA TYR A 116 -19.95 -11.69 -2.71
C TYR A 116 -19.43 -13.01 -3.28
N VAL A 117 -18.51 -13.63 -2.55
CA VAL A 117 -17.99 -14.97 -2.84
C VAL A 117 -18.26 -15.87 -1.62
N ASP A 118 -19.11 -16.87 -1.77
CA ASP A 118 -19.34 -17.89 -0.75
C ASP A 118 -18.18 -18.89 -0.79
N MET A 119 -17.21 -18.69 0.10
CA MET A 119 -15.88 -19.29 0.01
C MET A 119 -15.87 -20.70 0.62
N PRO A 120 -15.59 -21.76 -0.17
CA PRO A 120 -15.37 -23.10 0.34
C PRO A 120 -14.00 -23.23 1.00
N ALA A 121 -13.84 -24.32 1.75
CA ALA A 121 -12.53 -24.74 2.24
C ALA A 121 -11.53 -24.83 1.09
N ASN A 122 -10.35 -24.28 1.29
CA ASN A 122 -9.27 -24.23 0.32
C ASN A 122 -7.92 -24.15 1.04
N SER A 123 -6.84 -24.44 0.32
CA SER A 123 -5.48 -24.38 0.83
C SER A 123 -4.65 -23.46 -0.06
N ALA A 124 -3.89 -22.55 0.55
CA ALA A 124 -3.04 -21.59 -0.14
C ALA A 124 -3.78 -20.72 -1.18
N GLY A 125 -4.94 -20.18 -0.80
CA GLY A 125 -5.72 -19.26 -1.61
C GLY A 125 -5.02 -17.91 -1.81
N ARG A 126 -5.09 -17.40 -3.03
CA ARG A 126 -4.79 -16.00 -3.36
C ARG A 126 -5.95 -15.42 -4.15
N MET A 127 -6.61 -14.42 -3.57
CA MET A 127 -7.64 -13.65 -4.27
C MET A 127 -7.03 -12.34 -4.73
N TYR A 128 -6.95 -12.17 -6.05
CA TYR A 128 -6.41 -10.98 -6.68
C TYR A 128 -7.50 -9.95 -6.89
N PHE A 129 -7.14 -8.68 -6.83
CA PHE A 129 -8.02 -7.54 -7.10
C PHE A 129 -7.43 -6.70 -8.22
N TYR A 130 -8.27 -6.16 -9.10
CA TYR A 130 -7.85 -5.32 -10.22
C TYR A 130 -8.74 -4.10 -10.35
N LEU A 131 -8.16 -2.99 -10.80
CA LEU A 131 -8.89 -1.75 -11.08
C LEU A 131 -8.81 -1.36 -12.57
N GLY A 132 -9.94 -0.97 -13.13
CA GLY A 132 -10.13 -0.55 -14.52
C GLY A 132 -10.36 -1.70 -15.50
N SER A 133 -9.61 -2.78 -15.38
CA SER A 133 -9.78 -3.99 -16.20
C SER A 133 -9.30 -5.24 -15.44
N PRO A 134 -9.82 -6.45 -15.77
CA PRO A 134 -9.43 -7.70 -15.10
C PRO A 134 -7.98 -8.15 -15.37
N ASP A 135 -7.27 -7.50 -16.30
CA ASP A 135 -5.87 -7.75 -16.66
C ASP A 135 -4.96 -6.53 -16.36
N SER A 136 -5.47 -5.57 -15.60
CA SER A 136 -4.79 -4.32 -15.26
C SER A 136 -3.49 -4.57 -14.47
N LYS A 137 -2.53 -3.67 -14.65
CA LYS A 137 -1.32 -3.63 -13.81
C LYS A 137 -1.59 -3.11 -12.40
N TYR A 138 -2.70 -2.40 -12.21
CA TYR A 138 -3.17 -1.97 -10.91
C TYR A 138 -3.88 -3.13 -10.25
N GLN A 139 -3.07 -3.95 -9.59
CA GLN A 139 -3.52 -5.16 -8.93
C GLN A 139 -2.80 -5.36 -7.62
N ASP A 140 -3.44 -6.12 -6.74
CA ASP A 140 -2.89 -6.61 -5.48
C ASP A 140 -3.66 -7.86 -5.07
N PHE A 141 -3.29 -8.50 -3.96
CA PHE A 141 -3.96 -9.72 -3.51
C PHE A 141 -3.96 -9.87 -1.99
N ILE A 142 -4.91 -10.65 -1.50
CA ILE A 142 -4.86 -11.23 -0.15
C ILE A 142 -4.45 -12.70 -0.24
N GLU A 143 -3.79 -13.19 0.81
CA GLU A 143 -3.44 -14.60 0.97
C GLU A 143 -4.27 -15.20 2.09
N PHE A 144 -4.77 -16.42 1.90
CA PHE A 144 -5.54 -17.09 2.93
C PHE A 144 -5.55 -18.62 2.80
N THR A 145 -6.02 -19.25 3.86
CA THR A 145 -6.42 -20.66 3.91
C THR A 145 -7.71 -20.74 4.68
N VAL A 146 -8.74 -21.26 4.02
CA VAL A 146 -10.04 -21.55 4.65
C VAL A 146 -10.06 -23.03 4.99
N GLY A 147 -9.98 -23.35 6.28
CA GLY A 147 -10.18 -24.71 6.77
C GLY A 147 -11.66 -25.06 6.89
N ASP A 148 -11.97 -26.25 7.42
CA ASP A 148 -13.37 -26.70 7.56
C ASP A 148 -14.24 -25.76 8.41
N ASN A 149 -13.63 -25.03 9.35
CA ASN A 149 -14.31 -24.06 10.22
C ASN A 149 -13.37 -22.96 10.75
N VAL A 150 -12.45 -22.48 9.90
CA VAL A 150 -11.47 -21.47 10.30
C VAL A 150 -11.06 -20.66 9.10
N PHE A 151 -11.01 -19.34 9.25
CA PHE A 151 -10.33 -18.46 8.31
C PHE A 151 -8.92 -18.18 8.82
N ASN A 152 -7.93 -18.20 7.93
CA ASN A 152 -6.57 -17.74 8.19
C ASN A 152 -6.17 -16.88 7.01
N GLY A 153 -5.76 -15.62 7.20
CA GLY A 153 -5.37 -14.80 6.06
C GLY A 153 -4.79 -13.45 6.43
N ASN A 154 -4.23 -12.79 5.42
CA ASN A 154 -3.55 -11.51 5.56
C ASN A 154 -3.62 -10.70 4.25
N THR A 155 -3.48 -9.38 4.37
CA THR A 155 -2.95 -8.56 3.27
C THR A 155 -1.44 -8.75 3.18
N THR A 156 -0.79 -8.42 2.07
CA THR A 156 0.67 -8.59 1.97
C THR A 156 1.38 -7.52 1.16
N ARG A 157 2.55 -7.10 1.64
CA ARG A 157 3.48 -6.18 0.97
C ARG A 157 4.85 -6.82 0.77
N VAL A 158 4.98 -8.13 0.99
CA VAL A 158 6.24 -8.88 0.79
C VAL A 158 6.78 -8.75 -0.62
N ASP A 159 5.91 -8.73 -1.61
CA ASP A 159 6.31 -8.58 -3.01
C ASP A 159 6.30 -7.11 -3.43
N ALA A 160 5.17 -6.44 -3.18
CA ALA A 160 4.94 -5.04 -3.51
C ALA A 160 3.66 -4.51 -2.82
N PHE A 161 3.55 -3.18 -2.74
CA PHE A 161 2.28 -2.47 -2.64
C PHE A 161 1.76 -2.14 -4.04
N GLY A 162 0.60 -2.69 -4.40
CA GLY A 162 -0.07 -2.43 -5.69
C GLY A 162 -1.34 -1.61 -5.53
N LEU A 163 -2.25 -2.04 -4.66
CA LEU A 163 -3.53 -1.40 -4.33
C LEU A 163 -3.66 -1.30 -2.81
N LYS A 164 -4.42 -0.30 -2.32
CA LYS A 164 -4.77 -0.22 -0.90
C LYS A 164 -5.75 -1.35 -0.58
N LEU A 165 -5.43 -2.18 0.39
CA LEU A 165 -6.24 -3.31 0.84
C LEU A 165 -6.39 -3.28 2.36
N ALA A 166 -7.62 -3.44 2.81
CA ALA A 166 -7.93 -3.74 4.20
C ALA A 166 -8.93 -4.89 4.29
N MET A 167 -8.83 -5.66 5.35
CA MET A 167 -9.73 -6.76 5.67
C MET A 167 -10.43 -6.50 7.00
N ARG A 168 -11.70 -6.91 7.10
CA ARG A 168 -12.43 -7.03 8.36
C ARG A 168 -13.04 -8.42 8.46
N LEU A 169 -12.63 -9.18 9.47
CA LEU A 169 -13.11 -10.54 9.72
C LEU A 169 -14.09 -10.53 10.88
N HIS A 170 -15.28 -11.11 10.68
CA HIS A 170 -16.28 -11.30 11.72
C HIS A 170 -16.65 -12.77 11.88
N ALA A 171 -16.83 -13.22 13.13
CA ALA A 171 -17.19 -14.58 13.48
C ALA A 171 -18.43 -14.66 14.39
N GLU A 172 -18.98 -15.86 14.55
CA GLU A 172 -20.23 -16.09 15.30
C GLU A 172 -20.16 -15.69 16.78
N ASP A 173 -18.98 -15.74 17.39
CA ASP A 173 -18.77 -15.41 18.80
C ASP A 173 -18.59 -13.90 19.08
N GLY A 174 -18.72 -13.08 18.03
CA GLY A 174 -18.56 -11.62 18.10
C GLY A 174 -17.12 -11.15 17.90
N TYR A 175 -16.18 -12.04 17.52
CA TYR A 175 -14.88 -11.61 17.01
C TYR A 175 -15.07 -10.69 15.81
N ASP A 176 -14.43 -9.52 15.83
CA ASP A 176 -14.48 -8.51 14.78
C ASP A 176 -13.15 -7.75 14.75
N VAL A 177 -12.30 -8.04 13.76
CA VAL A 177 -10.94 -7.48 13.67
C VAL A 177 -10.66 -6.94 12.28
N GLN A 178 -9.97 -5.80 12.24
CA GLN A 178 -9.53 -5.12 11.03
C GLN A 178 -8.00 -5.14 10.89
N VAL A 179 -7.51 -5.37 9.67
CA VAL A 179 -6.07 -5.35 9.31
C VAL A 179 -5.85 -4.83 7.89
N GLY A 180 -4.64 -4.38 7.57
CA GLY A 180 -4.29 -3.79 6.27
C GLY A 180 -3.95 -2.30 6.37
N GLU A 181 -4.07 -1.56 5.27
CA GLU A 181 -3.83 -0.11 5.29
C GLU A 181 -4.84 0.62 6.19
N ASP A 182 -4.36 1.66 6.88
CA ASP A 182 -5.15 2.48 7.78
C ASP A 182 -6.16 3.41 7.09
N TYR A 183 -7.04 4.03 7.87
CA TYR A 183 -8.09 4.86 7.30
C TYR A 183 -7.56 6.10 6.57
N ASP A 184 -6.49 6.72 7.06
CA ASP A 184 -5.90 7.89 6.41
C ASP A 184 -5.36 7.54 5.02
N THR A 185 -4.63 6.44 4.89
CA THR A 185 -4.14 5.92 3.60
C THR A 185 -5.29 5.73 2.60
N PHE A 186 -6.44 5.22 3.05
CA PHE A 186 -7.64 5.09 2.24
C PHE A 186 -8.28 6.44 1.84
N GLN A 187 -8.02 7.54 2.53
CA GLN A 187 -8.48 8.88 2.16
C GLN A 187 -7.55 9.59 1.15
N GLN A 188 -6.30 9.17 1.06
CA GLN A 188 -5.32 9.76 0.16
C GLN A 188 -5.61 9.42 -1.30
N SER A 189 -5.10 10.20 -2.26
CA SER A 189 -4.96 9.70 -3.64
C SER A 189 -3.77 8.74 -3.71
N ARG A 190 -3.73 7.89 -4.74
CA ARG A 190 -2.56 7.07 -5.04
C ARG A 190 -1.27 7.90 -5.12
N GLU A 191 -1.30 9.03 -5.83
CA GLU A 191 -0.13 9.90 -5.98
C GLU A 191 0.34 10.45 -4.63
N GLN A 192 -0.59 10.76 -3.73
CA GLN A 192 -0.26 11.19 -2.37
C GLN A 192 0.40 10.06 -1.59
N THR A 193 -0.15 8.84 -1.59
CA THR A 193 0.46 7.68 -0.90
C THR A 193 1.87 7.38 -1.43
N PHE A 194 2.09 7.46 -2.75
CA PHE A 194 3.41 7.27 -3.35
C PHE A 194 4.39 8.40 -2.99
N GLN A 195 3.90 9.64 -2.89
CA GLN A 195 4.72 10.78 -2.50
C GLN A 195 5.09 10.71 -1.01
N GLU A 196 4.13 10.35 -0.15
CA GLU A 196 4.35 10.16 1.28
C GLU A 196 5.39 9.08 1.56
N PHE A 197 5.31 7.94 0.85
CA PHE A 197 6.37 6.93 0.88
C PHE A 197 7.74 7.54 0.58
N LYS A 198 7.86 8.33 -0.50
CA LYS A 198 9.14 8.97 -0.86
C LYS A 198 9.61 10.00 0.17
N ASP A 199 8.69 10.64 0.88
CA ASP A 199 9.01 11.68 1.85
C ASP A 199 9.50 11.09 3.18
N GLU A 200 8.93 9.96 3.60
CA GLU A 200 9.23 9.31 4.87
C GLU A 200 10.45 8.38 4.83
N VAL A 201 10.64 7.66 3.72
CA VAL A 201 11.74 6.68 3.65
C VAL A 201 13.10 7.36 3.37
N PRO A 202 14.22 6.76 3.84
CA PRO A 202 15.56 7.21 3.49
C PRO A 202 15.84 7.17 1.98
N THR A 203 16.87 7.90 1.56
CA THR A 203 17.26 8.07 0.15
C THR A 203 17.37 6.74 -0.61
N GLU A 204 17.80 5.69 0.07
CA GLU A 204 17.99 4.36 -0.48
C GLU A 204 16.69 3.73 -0.98
N PHE A 205 15.56 4.03 -0.34
CA PHE A 205 14.27 3.40 -0.62
C PHE A 205 13.38 4.25 -1.53
N LYS A 206 13.66 5.56 -1.71
CA LYS A 206 12.79 6.47 -2.49
C LYS A 206 12.54 6.00 -3.92
N GLY A 207 13.54 5.37 -4.55
CA GLY A 207 13.46 4.84 -5.92
C GLY A 207 12.47 3.68 -6.08
N LEU A 208 12.04 3.03 -4.99
CA LEU A 208 11.02 1.97 -5.05
C LEU A 208 9.68 2.53 -5.57
N ALA A 209 9.37 3.79 -5.31
CA ALA A 209 8.12 4.43 -5.75
C ALA A 209 8.25 5.19 -7.09
N ASP A 210 9.26 4.91 -7.92
CA ASP A 210 9.42 5.54 -9.24
C ASP A 210 8.47 4.96 -10.32
N ASP A 211 8.03 3.71 -10.15
CA ASP A 211 6.97 3.11 -10.95
C ASP A 211 5.61 3.50 -10.36
N ALA A 212 4.79 4.25 -11.10
CA ALA A 212 3.46 4.65 -10.61
C ALA A 212 2.50 3.47 -10.40
N THR A 213 2.80 2.27 -10.91
CA THR A 213 1.92 1.08 -10.82
C THR A 213 2.09 0.27 -9.55
N ARG A 214 3.23 0.38 -8.85
CA ARG A 214 3.47 -0.33 -7.58
C ARG A 214 4.74 0.16 -6.89
N ILE A 215 4.85 -0.09 -5.59
CA ILE A 215 6.09 0.06 -4.81
C ILE A 215 6.59 -1.36 -4.50
N PRO A 216 7.63 -1.88 -5.19
CA PRO A 216 8.14 -3.22 -4.91
C PRO A 216 8.91 -3.26 -3.59
N ALA A 217 8.89 -4.42 -2.92
CA ALA A 217 9.76 -4.66 -1.78
C ALA A 217 11.25 -4.58 -2.20
N PRO A 218 12.16 -4.25 -1.28
CA PRO A 218 13.58 -4.05 -1.60
C PRO A 218 14.21 -5.25 -2.33
N GLY A 219 13.99 -6.48 -1.85
CA GLY A 219 14.51 -7.70 -2.50
C GLY A 219 14.01 -7.93 -3.94
N SER A 220 12.91 -7.28 -4.32
CA SER A 220 12.33 -7.31 -5.66
C SER A 220 12.80 -6.16 -6.56
N SER A 221 13.55 -5.19 -6.03
CA SER A 221 14.07 -4.03 -6.77
C SER A 221 15.51 -4.25 -7.26
N PRO A 222 15.85 -3.88 -8.51
CA PRO A 222 17.22 -3.93 -9.02
C PRO A 222 18.23 -3.17 -8.16
N ASP A 223 17.81 -2.12 -7.44
CA ASP A 223 18.69 -1.30 -6.63
C ASP A 223 19.29 -2.05 -5.42
N PHE A 224 18.58 -3.03 -4.87
CA PHE A 224 18.97 -3.80 -3.69
C PHE A 224 19.39 -5.24 -4.01
N ARG A 225 19.33 -5.65 -5.28
CA ARG A 225 19.83 -6.94 -5.77
C ARG A 225 21.29 -6.85 -6.19
N GLU A 226 21.89 -7.99 -6.50
CA GLU A 226 23.29 -8.09 -6.95
C GLU A 226 23.61 -7.09 -8.08
N GLY A 227 24.67 -6.29 -7.89
CA GLY A 227 25.08 -5.23 -8.81
C GLY A 227 24.31 -3.91 -8.69
N GLY A 228 23.26 -3.87 -7.86
CA GLY A 228 22.51 -2.66 -7.53
C GLY A 228 23.27 -1.71 -6.61
N LYS A 229 22.90 -0.43 -6.61
CA LYS A 229 23.55 0.63 -5.82
C LYS A 229 23.47 0.43 -4.31
N TYR A 230 22.50 -0.35 -3.83
CA TYR A 230 22.23 -0.64 -2.41
C TYR A 230 22.27 -2.16 -2.11
N ALA A 231 22.92 -2.95 -2.97
CA ALA A 231 23.05 -4.41 -2.79
C ALA A 231 23.66 -4.79 -1.43
N ASP A 232 24.52 -3.92 -0.88
CA ASP A 232 25.22 -4.13 0.39
C ASP A 232 24.69 -3.32 1.58
N TYR A 233 23.50 -2.71 1.46
CA TYR A 233 22.92 -1.85 2.49
C TYR A 233 22.87 -2.49 3.89
N PHE A 234 22.53 -3.78 4.00
CA PHE A 234 22.55 -4.50 5.27
C PHE A 234 23.84 -5.27 5.57
N THR A 235 24.71 -5.49 4.58
CA THR A 235 25.78 -6.49 4.63
C THR A 235 26.69 -6.33 5.86
N ALA A 236 27.16 -5.12 6.14
CA ALA A 236 28.06 -4.87 7.28
C ALA A 236 27.37 -5.10 8.65
N TYR A 237 26.11 -4.68 8.78
CA TYR A 237 25.34 -4.87 10.01
C TYR A 237 25.05 -6.35 10.24
N ALA A 238 24.59 -7.08 9.22
CA ALA A 238 24.35 -8.52 9.31
C ALA A 238 25.63 -9.30 9.67
N GLN A 239 26.77 -8.95 9.06
CA GLN A 239 28.06 -9.57 9.37
C GLN A 239 28.48 -9.35 10.83
N SER A 240 28.20 -8.17 11.39
CA SER A 240 28.46 -7.89 12.81
C SER A 240 27.64 -8.78 13.76
N GLN A 241 26.52 -9.33 13.26
CA GLN A 241 25.63 -10.25 13.99
C GLN A 241 25.82 -11.71 13.56
N GLY A 242 26.95 -12.03 12.89
CA GLY A 242 27.30 -13.39 12.50
C GLY A 242 26.60 -13.91 11.24
N VAL A 243 25.91 -13.05 10.48
CA VAL A 243 25.17 -13.42 9.27
C VAL A 243 25.88 -12.88 8.04
N ASN A 244 26.26 -13.76 7.11
CA ASN A 244 26.80 -13.36 5.82
C ASN A 244 25.76 -13.59 4.72
N ALA A 245 24.99 -12.54 4.42
CA ALA A 245 23.93 -12.55 3.43
C ALA A 245 23.86 -11.20 2.70
N PRO A 246 23.52 -11.16 1.40
CA PRO A 246 23.26 -9.91 0.69
C PRO A 246 21.97 -9.26 1.19
N THR A 247 21.79 -7.97 0.88
CA THR A 247 20.59 -7.22 1.27
C THR A 247 19.29 -7.86 0.75
N SER A 248 19.30 -8.42 -0.46
CA SER A 248 18.13 -9.10 -1.03
C SER A 248 17.68 -10.30 -0.20
N ASP A 249 18.61 -11.05 0.38
CA ASP A 249 18.30 -12.22 1.19
C ASP A 249 17.83 -11.80 2.58
N ILE A 250 18.35 -10.70 3.12
CA ILE A 250 17.91 -10.16 4.42
C ILE A 250 16.49 -9.62 4.31
N THR A 251 16.21 -8.79 3.31
CA THR A 251 14.88 -8.19 3.11
C THR A 251 13.83 -9.20 2.63
N GLY A 252 14.26 -10.31 2.04
CA GLY A 252 13.39 -11.41 1.60
C GLY A 252 13.43 -12.65 2.50
N CYS A 253 14.11 -12.61 3.65
CA CYS A 253 14.39 -13.76 4.51
C CYS A 253 14.74 -15.05 3.77
N ALA A 254 15.65 -14.95 2.82
CA ALA A 254 16.06 -16.03 1.94
C ALA A 254 17.45 -16.57 2.30
N GLY A 255 17.91 -17.56 1.53
CA GLY A 255 19.25 -18.12 1.70
C GLY A 255 19.47 -18.67 3.11
N VAL A 256 20.51 -18.16 3.79
CA VAL A 256 20.86 -18.60 5.16
C VAL A 256 19.83 -18.21 6.21
N LEU A 257 18.89 -17.30 5.90
CA LEU A 257 17.83 -16.84 6.78
C LEU A 257 16.48 -17.55 6.57
N ALA A 258 16.38 -18.44 5.57
CA ALA A 258 15.12 -19.06 5.14
C ALA A 258 14.45 -19.98 6.17
N ASN A 259 15.11 -20.29 7.29
CA ASN A 259 14.55 -21.07 8.40
C ASN A 259 14.87 -20.43 9.76
N ASP A 260 15.20 -19.14 9.77
CA ASP A 260 15.52 -18.38 10.99
C ASP A 260 14.65 -17.12 11.08
N PRO A 261 13.35 -17.29 11.41
CA PRO A 261 12.40 -16.18 11.46
C PRO A 261 12.80 -15.10 12.45
N GLY A 262 13.35 -15.48 13.61
CA GLY A 262 13.80 -14.55 14.64
C GLY A 262 14.95 -13.69 14.14
N LYS A 263 16.03 -14.30 13.62
CA LYS A 263 17.19 -13.55 13.14
C LYS A 263 16.85 -12.68 11.94
N CYS A 264 16.05 -13.18 10.99
CA CYS A 264 15.67 -12.38 9.83
C CYS A 264 14.86 -11.14 10.24
N SER A 265 13.87 -11.32 11.11
CA SER A 265 13.04 -10.22 11.63
C SER A 265 13.87 -9.22 12.40
N ALA A 266 14.78 -9.69 13.24
CA ALA A 266 15.67 -8.83 14.02
C ALA A 266 16.63 -8.02 13.13
N LEU A 267 17.10 -8.57 12.00
CA LEU A 267 17.90 -7.82 11.04
C LEU A 267 17.07 -6.75 10.33
N ASN A 268 15.89 -7.10 9.80
CA ASN A 268 15.00 -6.15 9.13
C ASN A 268 14.59 -4.99 10.04
N ARG A 269 14.35 -5.26 11.32
CA ARG A 269 13.89 -4.29 12.33
C ARG A 269 15.03 -3.57 13.06
N HIS A 270 16.29 -3.86 12.74
CA HIS A 270 17.50 -3.31 13.41
C HIS A 270 17.55 -3.57 14.93
N VAL A 271 17.25 -4.80 15.35
CA VAL A 271 17.32 -5.23 16.75
C VAL A 271 18.20 -6.47 16.98
N ALA A 272 18.82 -7.02 15.94
CA ALA A 272 19.67 -8.22 16.03
C ALA A 272 20.91 -8.07 16.94
N GLN A 273 21.36 -6.83 17.19
CA GLN A 273 22.39 -6.45 18.15
C GLN A 273 21.92 -6.47 19.62
N LEU A 274 20.62 -6.44 19.84
CA LEU A 274 20.02 -6.51 21.17
C LEU A 274 19.92 -7.97 21.63
N PRO A 275 19.79 -8.21 22.95
CA PRO A 275 19.39 -9.51 23.49
C PRO A 275 18.14 -10.06 22.78
N GLU A 276 18.10 -11.38 22.57
CA GLU A 276 17.04 -12.04 21.78
C GLU A 276 15.63 -11.87 22.37
N ASP A 277 15.52 -11.75 23.69
CA ASP A 277 14.25 -11.44 24.38
C ASP A 277 13.71 -10.05 24.02
N GLN A 278 14.55 -9.13 23.52
CA GLN A 278 14.14 -7.82 23.03
C GLN A 278 13.75 -7.81 21.56
N TRP A 279 14.02 -8.88 20.80
CA TRP A 279 13.66 -8.94 19.37
C TRP A 279 12.14 -8.91 19.15
N SER A 280 11.35 -9.17 20.20
CA SER A 280 9.88 -9.12 20.18
C SER A 280 9.30 -7.84 20.79
N THR A 281 10.08 -6.75 20.89
CA THR A 281 9.64 -5.46 21.46
C THR A 281 9.46 -4.40 20.36
N PRO A 282 8.21 -4.11 19.90
CA PRO A 282 7.96 -3.20 18.79
C PRO A 282 8.51 -1.78 18.95
N ASP A 283 8.52 -1.26 20.19
CA ASP A 283 9.05 0.06 20.50
C ASP A 283 10.55 0.24 20.18
N LEU A 284 11.28 -0.86 19.96
CA LEU A 284 12.71 -0.85 19.62
C LEU A 284 12.97 -0.94 18.11
N TYR A 285 11.94 -1.22 17.30
CA TYR A 285 12.12 -1.45 15.87
C TYR A 285 12.42 -0.15 15.11
N TYR A 286 13.25 -0.29 14.08
CA TYR A 286 13.57 0.75 13.09
C TYR A 286 14.10 2.07 13.70
N LYS A 287 14.75 2.01 14.87
CA LYS A 287 15.30 3.19 15.57
C LYS A 287 16.66 3.65 15.05
N ASP A 288 17.33 2.83 14.24
CA ASP A 288 18.61 3.16 13.62
C ASP A 288 18.75 2.45 12.25
N SER A 289 19.76 2.84 11.48
CA SER A 289 20.09 2.27 10.17
C SER A 289 21.29 1.31 10.24
N PRO A 290 21.36 0.28 9.38
CA PRO A 290 20.39 -0.04 8.32
C PRO A 290 19.14 -0.78 8.86
N ALA A 291 17.96 -0.42 8.35
CA ALA A 291 16.70 -1.10 8.66
C ALA A 291 15.81 -1.17 7.41
N ASN A 292 14.78 -2.02 7.43
CA ASN A 292 13.86 -2.18 6.31
C ASN A 292 12.79 -1.08 6.36
N TYR A 293 13.16 0.13 5.91
CA TYR A 293 12.27 1.28 5.94
C TYR A 293 11.08 1.17 4.98
N TYR A 294 11.13 0.26 4.00
CA TYR A 294 9.95 -0.13 3.24
C TYR A 294 8.90 -0.81 4.13
N ALA A 295 9.31 -1.81 4.92
CA ALA A 295 8.40 -2.47 5.86
C ALA A 295 7.91 -1.52 6.95
N LYS A 296 8.82 -0.69 7.49
CA LYS A 296 8.46 0.34 8.49
C LYS A 296 7.31 1.23 8.00
N PHE A 297 7.37 1.72 6.76
CA PHE A 297 6.32 2.54 6.18
C PHE A 297 4.96 1.85 6.27
N TRP A 298 4.86 0.58 5.87
CA TRP A 298 3.59 -0.15 5.94
C TRP A 298 3.10 -0.40 7.37
N HIS A 299 3.99 -0.49 8.36
CA HIS A 299 3.58 -0.50 9.77
C HIS A 299 3.12 0.89 10.24
N ASP A 300 3.78 1.97 9.84
CA ASP A 300 3.39 3.33 10.23
C ASP A 300 1.99 3.67 9.70
N HIS A 301 1.63 3.13 8.53
CA HIS A 301 0.37 3.35 7.79
C HIS A 301 -0.56 2.12 7.78
N GLY A 302 -0.35 1.19 8.71
CA GLY A 302 -1.13 -0.03 8.86
C GLY A 302 -2.05 0.02 10.07
N ILE A 303 -3.25 -0.55 9.98
CA ILE A 303 -4.20 -0.62 11.10
C ILE A 303 -3.52 -1.28 12.31
N ASN A 304 -3.55 -0.60 13.47
CA ASN A 304 -2.86 -1.02 14.70
C ASN A 304 -1.36 -1.26 14.55
N HIS A 305 -0.74 -0.63 13.54
CA HIS A 305 0.66 -0.82 13.14
C HIS A 305 1.02 -2.25 12.71
N LEU A 306 0.05 -3.01 12.18
CA LEU A 306 0.25 -4.36 11.68
C LEU A 306 0.35 -4.39 10.16
N ALA A 307 1.44 -4.97 9.65
CA ALA A 307 1.67 -5.10 8.21
C ALA A 307 2.56 -6.30 7.88
N TYR A 308 2.28 -6.98 6.77
CA TYR A 308 3.12 -8.08 6.26
C TYR A 308 4.12 -7.51 5.24
N GLY A 309 5.12 -6.75 5.73
CA GLY A 309 6.05 -5.96 4.91
C GLY A 309 7.30 -6.70 4.43
N PHE A 310 7.66 -7.79 5.10
CA PHE A 310 8.71 -8.74 4.68
C PHE A 310 8.36 -10.15 5.17
N PRO A 311 8.95 -11.23 4.61
CA PRO A 311 8.68 -12.57 5.13
C PRO A 311 9.08 -12.66 6.61
N TYR A 312 8.34 -13.39 7.42
CA TYR A 312 8.53 -13.43 8.88
C TYR A 312 8.16 -12.15 9.65
N ASP A 313 7.42 -11.20 9.05
CA ASP A 313 6.84 -10.09 9.81
C ASP A 313 5.87 -10.57 10.91
N ASP A 314 5.35 -11.79 10.79
CA ASP A 314 4.53 -12.46 11.80
C ASP A 314 5.33 -12.83 13.07
N PHE A 315 6.66 -12.79 13.02
CA PHE A 315 7.48 -12.89 14.24
C PHE A 315 7.12 -11.75 15.19
N ALA A 316 6.80 -12.10 16.44
CA ALA A 316 6.24 -11.20 17.45
C ALA A 316 4.86 -10.59 17.07
N GLY A 317 4.11 -11.23 16.18
CA GLY A 317 2.73 -10.88 15.86
C GLY A 317 2.57 -9.51 15.21
N GLN A 318 3.52 -9.07 14.39
CA GLN A 318 3.50 -7.73 13.78
C GLN A 318 2.87 -7.69 12.40
N SER A 319 2.49 -8.84 11.86
CA SER A 319 1.91 -8.92 10.54
C SER A 319 0.41 -8.65 10.52
N SER A 320 -0.14 -8.39 9.34
CA SER A 320 -1.59 -8.21 9.12
C SER A 320 -2.36 -9.54 9.08
N PHE A 321 -1.83 -10.59 9.71
CA PHE A 321 -2.47 -11.90 9.77
C PHE A 321 -3.61 -11.94 10.79
N VAL A 322 -4.74 -12.48 10.36
CA VAL A 322 -5.91 -12.78 11.20
C VAL A 322 -6.28 -14.25 11.07
N SER A 323 -6.69 -14.85 12.18
CA SER A 323 -7.20 -16.21 12.22
C SER A 323 -8.31 -16.34 13.24
N HIS A 324 -9.43 -16.92 12.84
CA HIS A 324 -10.54 -17.18 13.75
C HIS A 324 -11.43 -18.34 13.29
N GLN A 325 -11.98 -19.07 14.25
CA GLN A 325 -12.98 -20.11 14.02
C GLN A 325 -14.37 -19.51 13.77
N ASP A 326 -15.28 -20.31 13.23
CA ASP A 326 -16.68 -19.92 12.97
C ASP A 326 -16.82 -18.59 12.19
N PRO A 327 -16.03 -18.38 11.11
CA PRO A 327 -16.10 -17.12 10.38
C PRO A 327 -17.45 -16.97 9.69
N GLN A 328 -18.07 -15.80 9.80
CA GLN A 328 -19.31 -15.51 9.07
C GLN A 328 -19.01 -14.80 7.76
N TRP A 329 -18.22 -13.73 7.84
CA TRP A 329 -17.83 -12.96 6.68
C TRP A 329 -16.44 -12.34 6.82
N LEU A 330 -15.81 -12.16 5.66
CA LEU A 330 -14.60 -11.36 5.46
C LEU A 330 -14.96 -10.22 4.51
N ALA A 331 -14.92 -8.99 4.97
CA ALA A 331 -14.99 -7.84 4.09
C ALA A 331 -13.58 -7.48 3.60
N VAL A 332 -13.39 -7.27 2.30
CA VAL A 332 -12.14 -6.82 1.70
C VAL A 332 -12.38 -5.48 1.00
N ALA A 333 -11.78 -4.42 1.53
CA ALA A 333 -11.83 -3.09 0.95
C ALA A 333 -10.74 -2.93 -0.11
N VAL A 334 -11.12 -2.54 -1.33
CA VAL A 334 -10.20 -2.26 -2.44
C VAL A 334 -10.17 -0.76 -2.69
N GLY A 335 -9.03 -0.13 -2.40
CA GLY A 335 -8.86 1.32 -2.44
C GLY A 335 -7.99 1.83 -3.58
N TRP A 336 -8.02 3.15 -3.76
CA TRP A 336 -7.21 3.91 -4.72
C TRP A 336 -6.66 5.18 -4.09
#